data_AF-A0A0D6KC41-F1
#
_entry.id   AF-A0A0D6KC41-F1
#
_cell.length_a   1.000
_cell.length_b   1.000
_cell.length_c   1.000
_cell.angle_alpha   90.00
_cell.angle_beta   90.00
_cell.angle_gamma   90.00
#
_symmetry.space_group_name_H-M   'P 1'
#
loop_
_entity.id
_entity.type
_entity.pdbx_description
1 polymer ?
#
loop_
_entity_poly.entity_id
_entity_poly.type
_entity_poly.pdbx_seq_one_letter_code
_entity_poly.pdbx_strand_id
1 'polypeptide(L)'
;MIDLLKEDLKHSEEYKDCIIKVWHDNRRKCYLAELYVPGQQAAARPDLLVLVQRHPYPDIPTAITTMKEQVDKHYTGEKIWWDQMT
;
A
#
# COMPACT_ATOMS: atom_id res chain seq x y z
N MET A 1 12.82 -8.31 -15.16
CA MET A 1 13.66 -7.65 -14.13
C MET A 1 12.85 -6.47 -13.65
N ILE A 2 12.34 -6.52 -12.41
CA ILE A 2 11.43 -5.50 -11.89
C ILE A 2 12.21 -4.72 -10.83
N ASP A 3 12.71 -3.54 -11.21
CA ASP A 3 13.25 -2.57 -10.25
C ASP A 3 12.07 -2.00 -9.45
N LEU A 4 11.80 -2.65 -8.33
CA LEU A 4 10.77 -2.29 -7.37
C LEU A 4 11.35 -1.21 -6.46
N LEU A 5 10.94 0.05 -6.66
CA LEU A 5 11.00 1.03 -5.60
C LEU A 5 10.13 0.52 -4.46
N LYS A 6 10.79 0.02 -3.42
CA LYS A 6 10.19 -0.37 -2.15
C LYS A 6 10.44 0.78 -1.20
N GLU A 7 9.38 1.48 -0.84
CA GLU A 7 9.44 2.46 0.25
C GLU A 7 8.91 1.77 1.50
N ASP A 8 9.78 1.60 2.48
CA ASP A 8 9.47 1.00 3.77
C ASP A 8 9.10 2.13 4.75
N LEU A 9 7.84 2.18 5.17
CA LEU A 9 7.31 3.26 6.00
C LEU A 9 7.59 3.08 7.51
N LYS A 10 8.42 2.09 7.88
CA LYS A 10 8.80 1.74 9.27
C LYS A 10 9.25 2.91 10.16
N HIS A 11 9.68 4.02 9.58
CA HIS A 11 10.17 5.19 10.33
C HIS A 11 9.07 6.16 10.74
N SER A 12 7.84 6.03 10.22
CA SER A 12 6.68 6.72 10.77
C SER A 12 6.10 5.89 11.92
N GLU A 13 5.94 6.48 13.10
CA GLU A 13 5.27 5.81 14.23
C GLU A 13 3.83 5.40 13.88
N GLU A 14 3.18 6.14 12.97
CA GLU A 14 1.79 5.93 12.55
C GLU A 14 1.64 4.86 11.45
N TYR A 15 2.67 4.62 10.64
CA TYR A 15 2.63 3.70 9.48
C TYR A 15 3.58 2.52 9.64
N LYS A 16 4.00 2.25 10.87
CA LYS A 16 4.93 1.20 11.22
C LYS A 16 4.41 -0.12 10.63
N ASP A 17 5.30 -0.83 9.93
CA ASP A 17 5.05 -2.13 9.30
C ASP A 17 4.13 -2.14 8.05
N CYS A 18 3.78 -0.97 7.49
CA CYS A 18 3.17 -0.89 6.15
C CYS A 18 4.21 -0.98 5.02
N ILE A 19 3.82 -1.54 3.86
CA ILE A 19 4.67 -1.63 2.67
C ILE A 19 3.95 -1.10 1.44
N ILE A 20 4.58 -0.17 0.73
CA ILE A 20 4.19 0.24 -0.62
C ILE A 20 5.15 -0.38 -1.63
N LYS A 21 4.61 -1.11 -2.61
CA LYS A 21 5.37 -1.62 -3.75
C LYS A 21 4.91 -0.92 -5.01
N VAL A 22 5.84 -0.35 -5.77
CA VAL A 22 5.54 0.24 -7.08
C VAL A 22 6.43 -0.39 -8.14
N TRP A 23 5.84 -0.78 -9.28
CA TRP A 23 6.59 -1.27 -10.42
C TRP A 23 5.93 -0.92 -11.75
N HIS A 24 6.76 -0.81 -12.80
CA HIS A 24 6.25 -0.64 -14.15
C HIS A 24 5.74 -1.97 -14.72
N ASP A 25 4.48 -1.99 -15.16
CA ASP A 25 3.88 -3.08 -15.93
C ASP A 25 4.03 -2.78 -17.43
N ASN A 26 5.01 -3.43 -18.06
CA ASN A 26 5.30 -3.28 -19.48
C ASN A 26 4.13 -3.66 -20.40
N ARG A 27 3.25 -4.58 -19.97
CA ARG A 27 2.10 -5.02 -20.79
C ARG A 27 1.01 -3.96 -20.81
N ARG A 28 0.80 -3.30 -19.66
CA ARG A 28 -0.22 -2.27 -19.48
C ARG A 28 0.27 -0.85 -19.75
N LYS A 29 1.60 -0.66 -19.87
CA LYS A 29 2.26 0.64 -20.03
C LYS A 29 1.89 1.62 -18.92
N CYS A 30 1.84 1.12 -17.68
CA CYS A 30 1.54 1.92 -16.49
C CYS A 30 2.37 1.44 -15.30
N TYR A 31 2.36 2.20 -14.22
CA TYR A 31 2.91 1.77 -12.93
C TYR A 31 1.82 1.12 -12.11
N LEU A 32 2.03 -0.12 -11.68
CA LEU A 32 1.18 -0.75 -10.69
C LEU A 32 1.74 -0.44 -9.31
N ALA A 33 0.85 -0.06 -8.41
CA ALA A 33 1.17 0.07 -7.00
C ALA A 33 0.28 -0.84 -6.15
N GLU A 34 0.90 -1.44 -5.14
CA GLU A 34 0.25 -2.27 -4.14
C GLU A 34 0.57 -1.75 -2.74
N LEU A 35 -0.47 -1.67 -1.90
CA LEU A 35 -0.35 -1.34 -0.49
C LEU A 35 -0.64 -2.57 0.36
N TYR A 36 0.29 -2.85 1.27
CA TYR A 36 0.20 -3.91 2.26
C TYR A 36 0.20 -3.33 3.67
N VAL A 37 -0.72 -3.77 4.51
CA VAL A 37 -0.82 -3.35 5.92
C VAL A 37 -0.75 -4.57 6.86
N PRO A 38 -0.31 -4.41 8.12
CA PRO A 38 -0.38 -5.46 9.13
C PRO A 38 -1.81 -5.97 9.29
N GLY A 39 -2.00 -7.30 9.17
CA GLY A 39 -3.32 -7.91 9.34
C GLY A 39 -3.86 -7.76 10.76
N GLN A 40 -5.16 -8.03 10.98
CA GLN A 40 -5.75 -7.95 12.33
C GLN A 40 -5.12 -8.89 13.37
N GLN A 41 -4.42 -9.94 12.91
CA GLN A 41 -3.62 -10.83 13.75
C GLN A 41 -2.15 -10.43 13.86
N ALA A 42 -1.77 -9.21 13.46
CA ALA A 42 -0.39 -8.73 13.48
C ALA A 42 0.27 -8.84 14.86
N ALA A 43 -0.50 -8.73 15.94
CA ALA A 43 -0.01 -8.96 17.30
C ALA A 43 0.50 -10.40 17.53
N ALA A 44 -0.08 -11.39 16.84
CA ALA A 44 0.31 -12.80 16.91
C ALA A 44 1.24 -13.22 15.76
N ARG A 45 1.18 -12.52 14.61
CA ARG A 45 2.03 -12.72 13.43
C ARG A 45 2.39 -11.36 12.80
N PRO A 46 3.43 -10.68 13.28
CA PRO A 46 3.82 -9.37 12.78
C PRO A 46 4.33 -9.40 11.33
N ASP A 47 4.69 -10.57 10.83
CA ASP A 47 5.06 -10.83 9.44
C ASP A 47 3.85 -10.94 8.49
N LEU A 48 2.64 -11.07 9.02
CA LEU A 48 1.43 -11.22 8.23
C LEU A 48 0.95 -9.85 7.70
N LEU A 49 1.23 -9.63 6.42
CA LEU A 49 0.77 -8.46 5.68
C LEU A 49 -0.41 -8.82 4.77
N VAL A 50 -1.42 -7.95 4.75
CA VAL A 50 -2.60 -8.08 3.91
C VAL A 50 -2.53 -7.06 2.78
N LEU A 51 -2.74 -7.51 1.54
CA LEU A 51 -2.91 -6.61 0.39
C LEU A 51 -4.25 -5.90 0.52
N VAL A 52 -4.23 -4.57 0.63
CA VAL A 52 -5.44 -3.74 0.78
C VAL A 52 -5.81 -3.04 -0.53
N GLN A 53 -4.82 -2.67 -1.33
CA GLN A 53 -5.08 -1.95 -2.57
C GLN A 53 -4.10 -2.35 -3.66
N ARG A 54 -4.61 -2.41 -4.89
CA ARG A 54 -3.82 -2.54 -6.11
C ARG A 54 -4.39 -1.64 -7.20
N HIS A 55 -3.63 -0.67 -7.67
CA HIS A 55 -4.14 0.30 -8.64
C HIS A 55 -3.06 0.72 -9.67
N PRO A 56 -3.43 0.98 -10.93
CA PRO A 56 -2.53 1.54 -11.94
C PRO A 56 -2.39 3.05 -11.82
N TYR A 57 -1.19 3.56 -12.11
CA TYR A 57 -0.82 4.97 -12.05
C TYR A 57 0.02 5.37 -13.28
N PRO A 58 -0.02 6.65 -13.66
CA PRO A 58 0.77 7.17 -14.77
C PRO A 58 2.28 7.24 -14.46
N ASP A 59 2.64 7.46 -13.19
CA ASP A 59 4.02 7.61 -12.73
C ASP A 59 4.22 7.18 -11.27
N ILE A 60 5.48 6.99 -10.88
CA ILE A 60 5.87 6.54 -9.54
C ILE A 60 5.52 7.57 -8.45
N PRO A 61 5.82 8.87 -8.59
CA PRO A 61 5.46 9.86 -7.57
C PRO A 61 3.98 9.88 -7.24
N THR A 62 3.11 9.90 -8.25
CA THR A 62 1.66 9.85 -8.08
C THR A 62 1.24 8.58 -7.36
N ALA A 63 1.80 7.43 -7.74
CA ALA A 63 1.52 6.15 -7.09
C ALA A 63 1.89 6.17 -5.59
N ILE A 64 3.09 6.67 -5.25
CA ILE A 64 3.55 6.73 -3.86
C ILE A 64 2.68 7.69 -3.03
N THR A 65 2.41 8.90 -3.54
CA THR A 65 1.61 9.91 -2.84
C THR A 65 0.20 9.38 -2.57
N THR A 66 -0.48 8.84 -3.57
CA THR A 66 -1.82 8.27 -3.38
C THR A 66 -1.81 7.09 -2.41
N MET A 67 -0.80 6.21 -2.47
CA MET A 67 -0.71 5.09 -1.52
C MET A 67 -0.49 5.57 -0.09
N LYS A 68 0.29 6.63 0.13
CA LYS A 68 0.44 7.26 1.45
C LYS A 68 -0.89 7.84 1.95
N GLU A 69 -1.62 8.58 1.13
CA GLU A 69 -2.96 9.08 1.48
C GLU A 69 -3.94 7.94 1.85
N GLN A 70 -3.81 6.77 1.22
CA GLN A 70 -4.65 5.60 1.53
C GLN A 70 -4.26 4.94 2.84
N VAL A 71 -2.97 4.91 3.16
CA VAL A 71 -2.50 4.54 4.50
C VAL A 71 -3.11 5.51 5.53
N ASP A 72 -3.05 6.82 5.28
CA ASP A 72 -3.61 7.83 6.19
C ASP A 72 -5.08 7.55 6.47
N LYS A 73 -5.89 7.32 5.42
CA LYS A 73 -7.31 6.98 5.56
C LYS A 73 -7.54 5.71 6.36
N HIS A 74 -6.70 4.69 6.15
CA HIS A 74 -6.81 3.42 6.86
C HIS A 74 -6.57 3.57 8.38
N TYR A 75 -5.64 4.45 8.78
CA TYR A 75 -5.24 4.63 10.19
C TYR A 75 -5.95 5.80 10.92
N THR A 76 -6.36 6.86 10.23
CA THR A 76 -7.03 8.04 10.83
C THR A 76 -8.53 7.83 11.13
N GLY A 77 -9.07 6.65 10.87
CA GLY A 77 -10.37 6.24 11.43
C GLY A 77 -11.57 6.34 10.48
N GLU A 78 -11.37 6.67 9.21
CA GLU A 78 -12.37 6.35 8.18
C GLU A 78 -12.24 4.87 7.84
N LYS A 79 -12.70 3.99 8.74
CA LYS A 79 -12.81 2.55 8.50
C LYS A 79 -13.83 2.32 7.37
N ILE A 80 -13.38 2.42 6.13
CA ILE A 80 -14.13 1.95 4.98
C ILE A 80 -14.01 0.43 5.00
N TRP A 81 -15.06 -0.24 5.46
CA TRP A 81 -15.14 -1.69 5.43
C TRP A 81 -15.20 -2.17 3.98
N TRP A 82 -14.67 -3.35 3.68
CA TRP A 82 -14.68 -3.94 2.32
C TRP A 82 -16.08 -3.93 1.67
N ASP A 83 -17.12 -3.98 2.51
CA ASP A 83 -18.53 -3.97 2.14
C ASP A 83 -19.02 -2.61 1.60
N GLN A 84 -18.21 -1.55 1.69
CA GLN A 84 -18.54 -0.18 1.27
C GLN A 84 -17.82 0.28 0.00
N MET A 85 -17.06 -0.59 -0.66
CA MET A 85 -16.29 -0.28 -1.89
C MET A 85 -16.93 -0.77 -3.20
N THR A 86 -18.26 -0.99 -3.23
CA THR A 86 -19.03 -1.30 -4.46
C THR A 86 -19.51 -0.07 -5.21
#